data_AF-A0A9Q8PKJ2-F1
#
_entry.id   AF-A0A9Q8PKJ2-F1
#
_cell.length_a   1.000
_cell.length_b   1.000
_cell.length_c   1.000
_cell.angle_alpha   90.00
_cell.angle_beta   90.00
_cell.angle_gamma   90.00
#
_symmetry.space_group_name_H-M   'P 1'
#
loop_
_entity.id
_entity.type
_entity.pdbx_description
1 polymer ?
#
loop_
_entity_poly.entity_id
_entity_poly.type
_entity_poly.pdbx_seq_one_letter_code
_entity_poly.pdbx_strand_id
1 'polypeptide(L)'
;MPTPRTAFISGPLDVSHAYFTAHYTPLISSAIERGDSFVLGPVSGIDTLALEYLLSHNLSTGRIKIYMASWEIASRPSFVKEIRENLGKEGVVVAKTKEGGDVTTTQGRDAAMTRGSEYDILRFRTEGECKRGYGVRWRARVSNTERNWRRRRRRRDGNDNDDEGDVVYVRHLSSEEVNERRGREGDGVPECDGMCWGHRDVVEERDVLGVEEVWGFGNDGVRMS
;
A
#
# COMPACT_ATOMS: atom_id res chain seq x y z
N MET A 1 -6.84 -26.25 4.34
CA MET A 1 -5.87 -25.16 4.12
C MET A 1 -6.63 -23.86 3.91
N PRO A 2 -6.09 -22.70 4.33
CA PRO A 2 -6.75 -21.42 4.07
C PRO A 2 -6.93 -21.21 2.56
N THR A 3 -8.03 -20.59 2.16
CA THR A 3 -8.28 -20.23 0.76
C THR A 3 -7.29 -19.14 0.33
N PRO A 4 -6.61 -19.29 -0.83
CA PRO A 4 -5.78 -18.23 -1.39
C PRO A 4 -6.53 -16.90 -1.47
N ARG A 5 -5.87 -15.82 -1.06
CA ARG A 5 -6.38 -14.44 -1.15
C ARG A 5 -5.58 -13.66 -2.19
N THR A 6 -6.02 -12.46 -2.53
CA THR A 6 -5.36 -11.53 -3.44
C THR A 6 -4.86 -10.32 -2.66
N ALA A 7 -3.55 -10.08 -2.75
CA ALA A 7 -2.85 -8.97 -2.12
C ALA A 7 -2.69 -7.80 -3.09
N PHE A 8 -3.03 -6.59 -2.67
CA PHE A 8 -2.62 -5.38 -3.37
C PHE A 8 -1.29 -4.86 -2.82
N ILE A 9 -0.25 -4.91 -3.64
CA ILE A 9 1.06 -4.35 -3.29
C ILE A 9 1.08 -2.86 -3.64
N SER A 10 1.41 -2.01 -2.67
CA SER A 10 1.50 -0.56 -2.89
C SER A 10 2.60 0.07 -2.04
N GLY A 11 3.25 1.12 -2.55
CA GLY A 11 4.28 1.81 -1.80
C GLY A 11 4.88 3.04 -2.49
N PRO A 12 5.96 3.59 -1.90
CA PRO A 12 6.65 4.77 -2.44
C PRO A 12 7.29 4.53 -3.82
N LEU A 13 7.31 5.60 -4.63
CA LEU A 13 7.77 5.58 -6.02
C LEU A 13 9.29 5.60 -6.20
N ASP A 14 10.01 6.07 -5.18
CA ASP A 14 11.44 6.31 -5.22
C ASP A 14 12.07 5.59 -4.03
N VAL A 15 12.50 4.35 -4.23
CA VAL A 15 13.00 3.43 -3.20
C VAL A 15 14.26 2.71 -3.68
N SER A 16 15.13 2.37 -2.73
CA SER A 16 16.26 1.46 -2.99
C SER A 16 15.83 0.00 -2.92
N HIS A 17 16.61 -0.88 -3.55
CA HIS A 17 16.48 -2.33 -3.39
C HIS A 17 16.61 -2.77 -1.93
N ALA A 18 17.49 -2.13 -1.16
CA ALA A 18 17.65 -2.42 0.27
C ALA A 18 16.35 -2.12 1.06
N TYR A 19 15.67 -1.01 0.75
CA TYR A 19 14.38 -0.68 1.36
C TYR A 19 13.30 -1.71 1.01
N PHE A 20 13.22 -2.10 -0.27
CA PHE A 20 12.28 -3.14 -0.70
C PHE A 20 12.56 -4.49 -0.03
N THR A 21 13.83 -4.90 0.03
CA THR A 21 14.26 -6.15 0.65
C THR A 21 13.93 -6.16 2.15
N ALA A 22 14.17 -5.06 2.85
CA ALA A 22 13.91 -4.97 4.28
C ALA A 22 12.40 -5.02 4.60
N HIS A 23 11.56 -4.36 3.80
CA HIS A 23 10.17 -4.09 4.20
C HIS A 23 9.10 -4.86 3.41
N TYR A 24 9.37 -5.29 2.19
CA TYR A 24 8.38 -5.92 1.31
C TYR A 24 8.67 -7.39 1.07
N THR A 25 9.93 -7.76 0.86
CA THR A 25 10.32 -9.15 0.56
C THR A 25 9.78 -10.17 1.59
N PRO A 26 9.88 -9.96 2.93
CA PRO A 26 9.34 -10.92 3.89
C PRO A 26 7.83 -11.11 3.77
N LEU A 27 7.09 -10.01 3.57
CA LEU A 27 5.63 -10.02 3.46
C LEU A 27 5.16 -10.69 2.16
N ILE A 28 5.82 -10.37 1.04
CA ILE A 28 5.53 -10.97 -0.26
C ILE A 28 5.87 -12.45 -0.25
N SER A 29 7.00 -12.85 0.34
CA SER A 29 7.40 -14.26 0.44
C SER A 29 6.38 -15.07 1.25
N SER A 30 5.94 -14.53 2.39
CA SER A 30 4.90 -15.15 3.20
C SER A 30 3.57 -15.29 2.43
N ALA A 31 3.22 -14.31 1.59
CA ALA A 31 2.06 -14.39 0.69
C ALA A 31 2.22 -15.44 -0.41
N ILE A 32 3.41 -15.56 -0.98
CA ILE A 32 3.75 -16.59 -1.97
C ILE A 32 3.53 -17.98 -1.36
N GLU A 33 4.08 -18.23 -0.16
CA GLU A 33 3.98 -19.49 0.59
C GLU A 33 2.53 -19.90 0.89
N ARG A 34 1.66 -18.92 1.18
CA ARG A 34 0.22 -19.16 1.38
C ARG A 34 -0.55 -19.46 0.09
N GLY A 35 0.08 -19.30 -1.07
CA GLY A 35 -0.59 -19.48 -2.36
C GLY A 35 -1.38 -18.24 -2.82
N ASP A 36 -1.19 -17.07 -2.20
CA ASP A 36 -1.95 -15.85 -2.52
C ASP A 36 -1.66 -15.33 -3.94
N SER A 37 -2.61 -14.60 -4.53
CA SER A 37 -2.45 -13.84 -5.79
C SER A 37 -2.09 -12.38 -5.49
N PHE A 38 -1.69 -11.64 -6.52
CA PHE A 38 -1.15 -10.29 -6.39
C PHE A 38 -1.74 -9.36 -7.44
N VAL A 39 -2.11 -8.15 -7.01
CA VAL A 39 -2.43 -7.02 -7.90
C VAL A 39 -1.45 -5.90 -7.66
N LEU A 40 -0.97 -5.30 -8.75
CA LEU A 40 -0.02 -4.18 -8.74
C LEU A 40 -0.37 -3.18 -9.83
N GLY A 41 0.09 -1.94 -9.67
CA GLY A 41 0.02 -0.91 -10.70
C GLY A 41 1.24 -0.94 -11.63
N PRO A 42 1.18 -0.30 -12.81
CA PRO A 42 2.33 -0.15 -13.71
C PRO A 42 3.29 0.99 -13.28
N VAL A 43 3.46 1.28 -11.99
CA VAL A 43 4.23 2.47 -11.53
C VAL A 43 5.67 2.09 -11.16
N SER A 44 6.58 3.08 -11.14
CA SER A 44 7.94 2.93 -10.62
C SER A 44 7.97 2.66 -9.11
N GLY A 45 9.14 2.26 -8.61
CA GLY A 45 9.36 2.04 -7.18
C GLY A 45 8.88 0.67 -6.73
N ILE A 46 8.09 0.63 -5.65
CA ILE A 46 7.64 -0.64 -5.05
C ILE A 46 6.90 -1.53 -6.05
N ASP A 47 6.02 -0.99 -6.89
CA ASP A 47 5.27 -1.78 -7.88
C ASP A 47 6.21 -2.50 -8.86
N THR A 48 7.27 -1.83 -9.32
CA THR A 48 8.27 -2.39 -10.24
C THR A 48 9.12 -3.46 -9.54
N LEU A 49 9.67 -3.15 -8.36
CA LEU A 49 10.50 -4.09 -7.60
C LEU A 49 9.70 -5.32 -7.15
N ALA A 50 8.42 -5.15 -6.82
CA ALA A 50 7.52 -6.24 -6.50
C ALA A 50 7.25 -7.13 -7.72
N LEU A 51 7.02 -6.55 -8.89
CA LEU A 51 6.83 -7.32 -10.12
C LEU A 51 8.08 -8.15 -10.45
N GLU A 52 9.26 -7.54 -10.42
CA GLU A 52 10.53 -8.24 -10.64
C GLU A 52 10.72 -9.39 -9.65
N TYR A 53 10.45 -9.12 -8.36
CA TYR A 53 10.52 -10.14 -7.32
C TYR A 53 9.55 -11.29 -7.59
N LEU A 54 8.29 -11.00 -7.90
CA LEU A 54 7.26 -12.02 -8.16
C LEU A 54 7.58 -12.86 -9.41
N LEU A 55 8.07 -12.25 -10.48
CA LEU A 55 8.48 -12.96 -11.70
C LEU A 55 9.65 -13.92 -11.45
N SER A 56 10.54 -13.61 -10.50
CA SER A 56 11.65 -14.50 -10.13
C SER A 56 11.24 -15.74 -9.32
N HIS A 57 9.98 -15.83 -8.85
CA HIS A 57 9.50 -16.91 -7.96
C HIS A 57 8.70 -18.02 -8.65
N ASN A 58 8.76 -18.12 -9.99
CA ASN A 58 8.06 -19.16 -10.78
C ASN A 58 6.57 -19.32 -10.42
N LEU A 59 5.89 -18.21 -10.13
CA LEU A 59 4.46 -18.22 -9.85
C LEU A 59 3.67 -18.59 -11.11
N SER A 60 2.56 -19.30 -10.95
CA SER A 60 1.63 -19.50 -12.06
C SER A 60 1.16 -18.14 -12.59
N THR A 61 1.19 -17.95 -13.90
CA THR A 61 0.95 -16.66 -14.56
C THR A 61 -0.37 -15.98 -14.16
N GLY A 62 -1.41 -16.74 -13.83
CA GLY A 62 -2.70 -16.22 -13.36
C GLY A 62 -2.70 -15.61 -11.94
N ARG A 63 -1.61 -15.75 -11.17
CA ARG A 63 -1.49 -15.20 -9.80
C ARG A 63 -1.03 -13.76 -9.76
N ILE A 64 -0.62 -13.16 -10.87
CA ILE A 64 -0.13 -11.78 -10.92
C ILE A 64 -0.97 -11.00 -11.92
N LYS A 65 -1.54 -9.87 -11.49
CA LYS A 65 -2.35 -8.99 -12.35
C LYS A 65 -1.86 -7.56 -12.24
N ILE A 66 -1.59 -6.95 -13.39
CA ILE A 66 -1.21 -5.54 -13.51
C ILE A 66 -2.45 -4.74 -13.91
N TYR A 67 -2.94 -3.91 -12.99
CA TYR A 67 -4.08 -3.04 -13.26
C TYR A 67 -3.60 -1.75 -13.91
N MET A 68 -4.16 -1.42 -15.06
CA MET A 68 -3.81 -0.23 -15.82
C MET A 68 -5.05 0.58 -16.15
N ALA A 69 -4.97 1.91 -16.05
CA ALA A 69 -5.96 2.79 -16.65
C ALA A 69 -5.91 2.69 -18.18
N SER A 70 -7.01 3.00 -18.86
CA SER A 70 -7.12 2.84 -20.32
C SER A 70 -6.04 3.65 -21.08
N TRP A 71 -5.72 4.86 -20.59
CA TRP A 71 -4.67 5.69 -21.16
C TRP A 71 -3.25 5.13 -20.90
N GLU A 72 -3.01 4.43 -19.79
CA GLU A 72 -1.71 3.80 -19.51
C GLU A 72 -1.43 2.67 -20.50
N ILE A 73 -2.48 1.92 -20.89
CA ILE A 73 -2.40 0.88 -21.91
C ILE A 73 -2.08 1.49 -23.28
N ALA A 74 -2.81 2.55 -23.65
CA ALA A 74 -2.60 3.24 -24.93
C ALA A 74 -1.22 3.90 -25.03
N SER A 75 -0.71 4.46 -23.94
CA SER A 75 0.58 5.17 -23.91
C SER A 75 1.80 4.26 -23.77
N ARG A 76 1.62 2.99 -23.36
CA ARG A 76 2.74 2.06 -23.08
C ARG A 76 2.54 0.69 -23.76
N PRO A 77 2.39 0.64 -25.09
CA PRO A 77 2.12 -0.62 -25.81
C PRO A 77 3.23 -1.66 -25.63
N SER A 78 4.51 -1.25 -25.59
CA SER A 78 5.64 -2.16 -25.40
C SER A 78 5.62 -2.83 -24.02
N PHE A 79 5.31 -2.07 -22.96
CA PHE A 79 5.17 -2.60 -21.61
C PHE A 79 4.00 -3.60 -21.55
N VAL A 80 2.84 -3.25 -22.14
CA VAL A 80 1.69 -4.16 -22.18
C VAL A 80 2.03 -5.46 -22.91
N LYS A 81 2.80 -5.39 -24.00
CA LYS A 81 3.26 -6.56 -24.73
C LYS A 81 4.15 -7.44 -23.86
N GLU A 82 5.16 -6.86 -23.21
CA GLU A 82 6.09 -7.56 -22.31
C GLU A 82 5.35 -8.27 -21.17
N ILE A 83 4.43 -7.57 -20.49
CA ILE A 83 3.62 -8.17 -19.42
C ILE A 83 2.79 -9.34 -19.94
N ARG A 84 2.20 -9.22 -21.13
CA ARG A 84 1.42 -10.31 -21.73
C ARG A 84 2.27 -11.50 -22.15
N GLU A 85 3.53 -11.29 -22.51
CA GLU A 85 4.48 -12.37 -22.80
C GLU A 85 4.85 -13.11 -21.50
N ASN A 86 5.09 -12.38 -20.41
CA ASN A 86 5.48 -12.95 -19.12
C ASN A 86 4.32 -13.57 -18.33
N LEU A 87 3.13 -12.95 -18.35
CA LEU A 87 1.99 -13.30 -17.51
C LEU A 87 0.76 -13.78 -18.31
N GLY A 88 0.84 -13.83 -19.63
CA GLY A 88 -0.31 -14.12 -20.48
C GLY A 88 -1.29 -12.96 -20.61
N LYS A 89 -2.35 -13.16 -21.41
CA LYS A 89 -3.35 -12.11 -21.72
C LYS A 89 -4.03 -11.53 -20.48
N GLU A 90 -4.32 -12.37 -19.50
CA GLU A 90 -5.01 -12.02 -18.26
C GLU A 90 -4.10 -11.31 -17.24
N GLY A 91 -2.78 -11.26 -17.49
CA GLY A 91 -1.82 -10.56 -16.65
C GLY A 91 -1.95 -9.04 -16.70
N VAL A 92 -2.60 -8.48 -17.74
CA VAL A 92 -2.92 -7.06 -17.84
C VAL A 92 -4.42 -6.86 -17.72
N VAL A 93 -4.85 -6.12 -16.70
CA VAL A 93 -6.25 -5.82 -16.42
C VAL A 93 -6.52 -4.34 -16.70
N VAL A 94 -7.48 -4.07 -17.58
CA VAL A 94 -8.01 -2.70 -17.74
C VAL A 94 -8.83 -2.39 -16.49
N ALA A 95 -8.40 -1.40 -15.70
CA ALA A 95 -9.11 -0.98 -14.51
C ALA A 95 -10.51 -0.45 -14.88
N LYS A 96 -11.53 -0.91 -14.16
CA LYS A 96 -12.93 -0.52 -14.38
C LYS A 96 -13.47 0.29 -13.22
N THR A 97 -14.34 1.26 -13.50
CA THR A 97 -15.17 1.93 -12.49
C THR A 97 -16.18 0.94 -11.92
N LYS A 98 -16.92 1.32 -10.87
CA LYS A 98 -17.98 0.46 -10.32
C LYS A 98 -19.11 0.23 -11.31
N GLU A 99 -19.37 1.21 -12.16
CA GLU A 99 -20.38 1.22 -13.21
C GLU A 99 -19.92 0.43 -14.45
N GLY A 100 -18.70 -0.14 -14.43
CA GLY A 100 -18.15 -0.95 -15.52
C GLY A 100 -17.45 -0.16 -16.62
N GLY A 101 -17.36 1.18 -16.50
CA GLY A 101 -16.61 2.03 -17.44
C GLY A 101 -15.11 1.90 -17.30
N ASP A 102 -14.35 2.31 -18.31
CA ASP A 102 -12.88 2.35 -18.22
C ASP A 102 -12.42 3.45 -17.28
N VAL A 103 -11.51 3.11 -16.37
CA VAL A 103 -10.83 4.09 -15.54
C VAL A 103 -9.83 4.89 -16.37
N THR A 104 -9.89 6.21 -16.23
CA THR A 104 -8.99 7.16 -16.89
C THR A 104 -8.02 7.88 -15.94
N THR A 105 -8.08 7.61 -14.64
CA THR A 105 -7.25 8.28 -13.63
C THR A 105 -6.45 7.27 -12.81
N THR A 106 -5.26 7.66 -12.35
CA THR A 106 -4.44 6.84 -11.45
C THR A 106 -5.19 6.53 -10.14
N GLN A 107 -5.94 7.49 -9.61
CA GLN A 107 -6.77 7.29 -8.41
C GLN A 107 -7.87 6.27 -8.64
N GLY A 108 -8.58 6.33 -9.77
CA GLY A 108 -9.59 5.34 -10.12
C GLY A 108 -9.01 3.94 -10.31
N ARG A 109 -7.76 3.86 -10.79
CA ARG A 109 -7.05 2.60 -10.99
C ARG A 109 -6.67 1.99 -9.65
N ASP A 110 -6.15 2.81 -8.75
CA ASP A 110 -5.84 2.40 -7.39
C ASP A 110 -7.11 1.97 -6.65
N ALA A 111 -8.23 2.67 -6.81
CA ALA A 111 -9.52 2.27 -6.24
C ALA A 111 -10.01 0.92 -6.80
N ALA A 112 -9.81 0.66 -8.09
CA ALA A 112 -10.11 -0.61 -8.74
C ALA A 112 -9.22 -1.75 -8.23
N MET A 113 -7.91 -1.51 -8.03
CA MET A 113 -7.02 -2.48 -7.38
C MET A 113 -7.45 -2.76 -5.95
N THR A 114 -7.86 -1.74 -5.20
CA THR A 114 -8.42 -1.94 -3.86
C THR A 114 -9.69 -2.81 -3.95
N ARG A 115 -10.55 -2.66 -4.97
CA ARG A 115 -11.75 -3.54 -5.11
C ARG A 115 -11.39 -4.97 -5.48
N GLY A 116 -10.39 -5.13 -6.34
CA GLY A 116 -9.95 -6.42 -6.87
C GLY A 116 -9.03 -7.23 -5.95
N SER A 117 -8.92 -6.85 -4.68
CA SER A 117 -8.04 -7.49 -3.70
C SER A 117 -8.70 -7.57 -2.33
N GLU A 118 -8.29 -8.53 -1.51
CA GLU A 118 -8.85 -8.75 -0.16
C GLU A 118 -8.01 -8.08 0.93
N TYR A 119 -6.71 -7.88 0.71
CA TYR A 119 -5.81 -7.20 1.66
C TYR A 119 -4.70 -6.46 0.95
N ASP A 120 -3.98 -5.60 1.68
CA ASP A 120 -2.90 -4.79 1.13
C ASP A 120 -1.54 -5.18 1.75
N ILE A 121 -0.50 -5.25 0.92
CA ILE A 121 0.92 -5.29 1.34
C ILE A 121 1.46 -3.89 1.08
N LEU A 122 1.53 -3.07 2.12
CA LEU A 122 1.92 -1.67 1.98
C LEU A 122 2.69 -1.14 3.18
N ARG A 123 3.39 -0.02 2.94
CA ARG A 123 4.13 0.72 3.96
C ARG A 123 4.10 2.22 3.65
N PHE A 124 3.66 3.03 4.61
CA PHE A 124 3.88 4.47 4.65
C PHE A 124 5.32 4.79 5.08
N ARG A 125 5.95 5.76 4.44
CA ARG A 125 7.17 6.33 5.01
C ARG A 125 6.83 7.13 6.24
N THR A 126 7.69 7.06 7.26
CA THR A 126 7.66 8.01 8.35
C THR A 126 7.91 9.42 7.83
N GLU A 127 7.49 10.44 8.58
CA GLU A 127 7.78 11.82 8.21
C GLU A 127 9.29 12.07 8.14
N GLY A 128 10.07 11.50 9.07
CA GLY A 128 11.52 11.55 9.05
C GLY A 128 12.12 10.95 7.78
N GLU A 129 11.64 9.79 7.33
CA GLU A 129 12.05 9.19 6.06
C GLU A 129 11.67 10.06 4.87
N CYS A 130 10.47 10.64 4.88
CA CYS A 130 10.02 11.54 3.82
C CYS A 130 10.88 12.81 3.76
N LYS A 131 11.19 13.44 4.90
CA LYS A 131 12.04 14.63 4.99
C LYS A 131 13.46 14.34 4.53
N ARG A 132 14.03 13.18 4.92
CA ARG A 132 15.36 12.75 4.44
C ARG A 132 15.39 12.50 2.94
N GLY A 133 14.37 11.82 2.40
CA GLY A 133 14.33 11.47 0.98
C GLY A 133 14.01 12.65 0.06
N TYR A 134 13.05 13.50 0.43
CA TYR A 134 12.60 14.62 -0.41
C TYR A 134 13.33 15.94 -0.10
N GLY A 135 13.98 16.06 1.06
CA GLY A 135 14.68 17.27 1.48
C GLY A 135 13.77 18.49 1.42
N VAL A 136 14.24 19.56 0.77
CA VAL A 136 13.50 20.82 0.58
C VAL A 136 12.22 20.68 -0.24
N ARG A 137 12.05 19.58 -1.00
CA ARG A 137 10.82 19.30 -1.76
C ARG A 137 9.76 18.59 -0.93
N TRP A 138 10.09 18.23 0.32
CA TRP A 138 9.13 17.63 1.21
C TRP A 138 7.97 18.60 1.49
N ARG A 139 6.75 18.05 1.48
CA ARG A 139 5.54 18.74 1.93
C ARG A 139 4.59 17.73 2.56
N ALA A 140 3.83 18.17 3.55
CA ALA A 140 2.72 17.41 4.11
C ALA A 140 1.74 17.04 3.00
N ARG A 141 1.51 15.73 2.80
CA ARG A 141 0.59 15.20 1.79
C ARG A 141 0.18 13.78 2.13
N VAL A 142 -1.07 13.44 1.83
CA VAL A 142 -1.54 12.05 1.88
C VAL A 142 -1.03 11.32 0.64
N SER A 143 -0.28 10.25 0.85
CA SER A 143 0.27 9.43 -0.25
C SER A 143 -0.82 8.54 -0.87
N ASN A 144 -0.67 8.14 -2.15
CA ASN A 144 -1.62 7.18 -2.75
C ASN A 144 -1.67 5.85 -1.98
N THR A 145 -0.54 5.40 -1.43
CA THR A 145 -0.48 4.22 -0.56
C THR A 145 -1.37 4.37 0.68
N GLU A 146 -1.33 5.53 1.32
CA GLU A 146 -2.19 5.85 2.47
C GLU A 146 -3.66 5.94 2.05
N ARG A 147 -3.94 6.55 0.91
CA ARG A 147 -5.27 6.58 0.32
C ARG A 147 -5.84 5.18 0.08
N ASN A 148 -5.03 4.24 -0.42
CA ASN A 148 -5.41 2.83 -0.61
C ASN A 148 -5.81 2.17 0.72
N TRP A 149 -5.00 2.35 1.76
CA TRP A 149 -5.30 1.86 3.11
C TRP A 149 -6.60 2.46 3.67
N ARG A 150 -6.81 3.77 3.51
CA ARG A 150 -8.05 4.43 3.96
C ARG A 150 -9.27 3.86 3.24
N ARG A 151 -9.19 3.61 1.92
CA ARG A 151 -10.27 2.95 1.15
C ARG A 151 -10.55 1.54 1.69
N ARG A 152 -9.52 0.74 1.94
CA ARG A 152 -9.67 -0.61 2.51
C ARG A 152 -10.43 -0.60 3.83
N ARG A 153 -10.02 0.30 4.74
CA ARG A 153 -10.61 0.42 6.06
C ARG A 153 -12.10 0.79 5.98
N ARG A 154 -12.44 1.80 5.18
CA ARG A 154 -13.84 2.21 4.97
C ARG A 154 -14.71 1.06 4.45
N ARG A 155 -14.20 0.24 3.53
CA ARG A 155 -14.93 -0.94 3.03
C ARG A 155 -15.18 -1.99 4.11
N ARG A 156 -14.20 -2.21 4.98
CA ARG A 156 -14.37 -3.09 6.14
C ARG A 156 -15.49 -2.61 7.06
N ASP A 157 -15.66 -1.29 7.15
CA ASP A 157 -16.71 -0.63 7.94
C ASP A 157 -18.05 -0.52 7.18
N GLY A 158 -18.18 -1.17 6.01
CA GLY A 158 -19.39 -1.19 5.19
C GLY A 158 -19.59 0.02 4.29
N ASN A 159 -18.61 0.93 4.21
CA ASN A 159 -18.65 2.06 3.27
C ASN A 159 -17.85 1.74 2.01
N ASP A 160 -18.57 1.41 0.95
CA ASP A 160 -17.95 1.03 -0.32
C ASP A 160 -17.52 2.20 -1.20
N ASN A 161 -17.79 3.46 -0.83
CA ASN A 161 -17.47 4.61 -1.68
C ASN A 161 -15.98 4.69 -2.03
N ASP A 162 -15.70 4.90 -3.32
CA ASP A 162 -14.34 5.06 -3.82
C ASP A 162 -13.80 6.47 -3.56
N ASP A 163 -14.71 7.41 -3.28
CA ASP A 163 -14.37 8.78 -2.92
C ASP A 163 -13.79 8.83 -1.49
N GLU A 164 -12.63 9.44 -1.40
CA GLU A 164 -11.92 9.61 -0.15
C GLU A 164 -12.38 10.85 0.61
N GLY A 165 -13.08 11.78 -0.05
CA GLY A 165 -13.45 13.09 0.50
C GLY A 165 -12.23 13.96 0.76
N ASP A 166 -12.40 14.98 1.61
CA ASP A 166 -11.28 15.80 2.10
C ASP A 166 -10.40 14.95 3.02
N VAL A 167 -9.15 14.72 2.60
CA VAL A 167 -8.20 13.87 3.31
C VAL A 167 -7.15 14.72 4.00
N VAL A 168 -7.20 14.77 5.33
CA VAL A 168 -6.21 15.49 6.15
C VAL A 168 -4.93 14.66 6.27
N TYR A 169 -3.78 15.33 6.11
CA TYR A 169 -2.48 14.70 6.30
C TYR A 169 -2.28 14.31 7.76
N VAL A 170 -1.83 13.07 7.96
CA VAL A 170 -1.42 12.54 9.27
C VAL A 170 0.07 12.27 9.23
N ARG A 171 0.77 12.68 10.29
CA ARG A 171 2.20 12.39 10.46
C ARG A 171 2.39 10.91 10.79
N HIS A 172 3.22 10.22 10.01
CA HIS A 172 3.63 8.84 10.27
C HIS A 172 4.91 8.83 11.12
N LEU A 173 4.90 8.16 12.27
CA LEU A 173 6.01 8.11 13.23
C LEU A 173 6.81 6.81 13.10
N SER A 174 8.09 6.83 13.47
CA SER A 174 8.88 5.62 13.68
C SER A 174 8.50 4.92 15.00
N SER A 175 8.87 3.64 15.15
CA SER A 175 8.65 2.93 16.42
C SER A 175 9.42 3.58 17.57
N GLU A 176 10.60 4.11 17.29
CA GLU A 176 11.40 4.90 18.25
C GLU A 176 10.66 6.17 18.70
N GLU A 177 10.12 6.97 17.77
CA GLU A 177 9.35 8.17 18.10
C GLU A 177 8.09 7.83 18.91
N VAL A 178 7.44 6.71 18.61
CA VAL A 178 6.28 6.22 19.38
C VAL A 178 6.70 5.84 20.81
N ASN A 179 7.80 5.10 20.96
CA ASN A 179 8.29 4.66 22.27
C ASN A 179 8.77 5.82 23.15
N GLU A 180 9.46 6.80 22.56
CA GLU A 180 9.86 8.02 23.27
C GLU A 180 8.66 8.81 23.80
N ARG A 181 7.55 8.84 23.05
CA ARG A 181 6.30 9.49 23.49
C ARG A 181 5.60 8.68 24.59
N ARG A 182 5.51 7.35 24.43
CA ARG A 182 4.95 6.44 25.46
C ARG A 182 5.69 6.54 26.79
N GLY A 183 7.02 6.68 26.76
CA GLY A 183 7.81 6.88 27.99
C GLY A 183 7.53 8.19 28.73
N ARG A 184 6.81 9.14 28.11
CA ARG A 184 6.41 10.43 28.71
C ARG A 184 4.95 10.45 29.17
N GLU A 185 4.10 9.61 28.59
CA GLU A 185 2.66 9.52 28.86
C GLU A 185 2.36 8.15 29.50
N GLY A 186 2.30 8.09 30.82
CA GLY A 186 2.23 6.84 31.57
C GLY A 186 1.17 5.83 31.10
N ASP A 187 1.60 4.57 30.95
CA ASP A 187 0.91 3.27 31.06
C ASP A 187 -0.54 3.08 30.55
N GLY A 188 -1.02 3.92 29.63
CA GLY A 188 -2.39 3.83 29.10
C GLY A 188 -2.55 3.27 27.68
N VAL A 189 -1.46 3.04 26.94
CA VAL A 189 -1.56 2.73 25.49
C VAL A 189 -1.50 1.21 25.25
N PRO A 190 -2.45 0.61 24.51
CA PRO A 190 -2.45 -0.82 24.24
C PRO A 190 -1.14 -1.32 23.62
N GLU A 191 -0.65 -2.47 24.10
CA GLU A 191 0.45 -3.21 23.49
C GLU A 191 0.04 -3.69 22.08
N CYS A 192 0.90 -3.41 21.11
CA CYS A 192 0.83 -3.98 19.77
C CYS A 192 2.03 -4.90 19.61
N ASP A 193 1.77 -6.19 19.47
CA ASP A 193 2.73 -7.29 19.39
C ASP A 193 3.65 -7.30 18.15
N GLY A 194 3.68 -6.20 17.39
CA GLY A 194 4.47 -6.01 16.18
C GLY A 194 4.14 -6.97 15.04
N MET A 195 3.05 -7.75 15.15
CA MET A 195 2.62 -8.74 14.16
C MET A 195 1.19 -8.53 13.65
N CYS A 196 0.54 -7.41 14.01
CA CYS A 196 -0.79 -7.13 13.49
C CYS A 196 -0.72 -6.70 12.01
N TRP A 197 -1.44 -7.45 11.17
CA TRP A 197 -1.48 -7.40 9.71
C TRP A 197 -2.11 -6.13 9.12
N GLY A 198 -1.46 -5.00 9.37
CA GLY A 198 -2.04 -3.69 9.23
C GLY A 198 -2.29 -3.19 10.63
N HIS A 199 -1.41 -2.29 11.07
CA HIS A 199 -1.56 -1.50 12.28
C HIS A 199 -3.03 -1.11 12.47
N ARG A 200 -3.66 -1.79 13.42
CA ARG A 200 -4.92 -1.34 13.99
C ARG A 200 -4.65 0.01 14.65
N ASP A 201 -5.64 0.87 14.61
CA ASP A 201 -5.77 2.03 15.50
C ASP A 201 -4.87 3.22 15.16
N VAL A 202 -5.27 3.87 14.07
CA VAL A 202 -5.49 5.32 14.10
C VAL A 202 -6.62 5.62 15.08
N VAL A 203 -6.28 6.07 16.28
CA VAL A 203 -7.21 6.67 17.26
C VAL A 203 -7.21 8.17 17.01
N GLU A 204 -8.40 8.71 16.72
CA GLU A 204 -8.66 10.14 16.63
C GLU A 204 -8.65 10.74 18.05
N GLU A 205 -7.82 11.75 18.27
CA GLU A 205 -8.07 12.72 19.35
C GLU A 205 -8.01 14.13 18.77
N ARG A 206 -9.10 14.88 18.95
CA ARG A 206 -9.23 16.26 18.48
C ARG A 206 -8.63 17.18 19.52
N ASP A 207 -7.54 17.85 19.20
CA ASP A 207 -7.04 18.93 20.04
C ASP A 207 -7.65 20.29 19.65
N VAL A 208 -7.78 21.18 20.64
CA VAL A 208 -8.58 22.43 20.66
C VAL A 208 -8.12 23.47 19.62
N LEU A 209 -7.05 23.20 18.87
CA LEU A 209 -6.40 24.11 17.90
C LEU A 209 -6.50 23.67 16.43
N GLY A 210 -7.25 22.60 16.11
CA GLY A 210 -7.56 22.24 14.72
C GLY A 210 -6.43 21.53 13.94
N VAL A 211 -5.43 20.99 14.65
CA VAL A 211 -4.48 20.01 14.11
C VAL A 211 -4.88 18.64 14.65
N GLU A 212 -5.32 17.73 13.78
CA GLU A 212 -5.59 16.34 14.15
C GLU A 212 -4.26 15.59 14.25
N GLU A 213 -3.72 15.42 15.48
CA GLU A 213 -2.69 14.41 15.73
C GLU A 213 -3.39 13.05 15.83
N VAL A 214 -2.98 12.15 14.94
CA VAL A 214 -3.57 10.82 14.82
C VAL A 214 -2.46 9.80 15.05
N TRP A 215 -2.65 8.96 16.06
CA TRP A 215 -1.67 7.96 16.46
C TRP A 215 -1.60 6.82 15.45
N GLY A 216 -0.43 6.25 15.21
CA GLY A 216 -0.29 5.05 14.38
C GLY A 216 0.94 4.28 14.79
N PHE A 217 0.86 2.96 14.82
CA PHE A 217 1.99 2.11 15.19
C PHE A 217 3.14 2.25 14.19
N GLY A 218 4.37 2.19 14.71
CA GLY A 218 5.60 2.47 14.00
C GLY A 218 5.83 1.52 12.83
N ASN A 219 6.05 2.09 11.66
CA ASN A 219 6.02 1.37 10.38
C ASN A 219 7.35 0.76 9.95
N ASP A 220 8.31 0.60 10.85
CA ASP A 220 9.65 0.10 10.53
C ASP A 220 9.79 -1.43 10.55
N GLY A 221 8.73 -2.16 10.88
CA GLY A 221 8.77 -3.63 10.96
C GLY A 221 9.57 -4.12 12.18
N VAL A 222 9.88 -3.26 13.14
CA VAL A 222 10.46 -3.65 14.41
C VAL A 222 9.35 -4.18 15.30
N ARG A 223 9.46 -5.45 15.70
CA ARG A 223 8.58 -6.04 16.71
C ARG A 223 8.83 -5.30 18.02
N MET A 224 7.83 -4.58 18.52
CA MET A 224 7.92 -4.00 19.87
C MET A 224 7.95 -5.16 20.86
N SER A 225 9.05 -5.26 21.62
CA SER A 225 9.28 -6.25 22.67
C SER A 225 8.64 -5.83 23.97
#